data_AF-A0A8J2MDH5-F1
#
_entry.id   AF-A0A8J2MDH5-F1
#
_cell.length_a   1.000
_cell.length_b   1.000
_cell.length_c   1.000
_cell.angle_alpha   90.00
_cell.angle_beta   90.00
_cell.angle_gamma   90.00
#
_symmetry.space_group_name_H-M   'P 1'
#
loop_
_entity.id
_entity.type
_entity.pdbx_description
1 polymer ?
#
loop_
_entity_poly.entity_id
_entity_poly.type
_entity_poly.pdbx_seq_one_letter_code
_entity_poly.pdbx_strand_id
1 'polypeptide(L)'
;MVFRKFKPQKQWGKMNTRIFKNILAARNKRKLPQFVIPSAIREAGFKIYDPNQPNFFGTEARELPVIPHPAYRTPQLHEHPLYKSVKCSLFDGSVAFTDGIDQACSLSKAVKRIGFPEIVLDLASKIPLPECFEDRLSDCIMHGERYDPTLEKLPRLFDPIIFWANYFPNRVHGTPVLTRG
;
A
#
# COMPACT_ATOMS: atom_id res chain seq x y z
N MET A 1 42.34 -5.27 7.03
CA MET A 1 41.28 -6.09 6.41
C MET A 1 41.27 -5.85 4.90
N VAL A 2 41.69 -6.84 4.12
CA VAL A 2 40.85 -7.73 3.27
C VAL A 2 40.13 -6.93 2.17
N PHE A 3 40.44 -6.97 0.87
CA PHE A 3 40.78 -8.11 0.01
C PHE A 3 41.59 -7.59 -1.19
N ARG A 4 42.83 -8.05 -1.37
CA ARG A 4 43.43 -8.08 -2.72
C ARG A 4 42.60 -9.10 -3.50
N LYS A 5 41.75 -8.62 -4.41
CA LYS A 5 41.02 -9.48 -5.35
C LYS A 5 42.06 -10.23 -6.18
N PHE A 6 42.33 -11.48 -5.80
CA PHE A 6 42.97 -12.45 -6.69
C PHE A 6 42.13 -12.48 -7.96
N LYS A 7 42.64 -11.92 -9.06
CA LYS A 7 42.05 -12.17 -10.37
C LYS A 7 42.31 -13.65 -10.66
N PRO A 8 41.27 -14.47 -10.88
CA PRO A 8 41.48 -15.83 -11.35
C PRO A 8 42.27 -15.74 -12.65
N GLN A 9 43.39 -16.45 -12.69
CA GLN A 9 44.22 -16.61 -13.87
C GLN A 9 43.28 -17.08 -14.98
N LYS A 10 43.05 -16.23 -16.00
CA LYS A 10 42.27 -16.58 -17.20
C LYS A 10 43.00 -17.72 -17.91
N GLN A 11 42.84 -18.95 -17.43
CA GLN A 11 43.49 -20.14 -17.98
C GLN A 11 43.00 -20.44 -19.40
N TRP A 12 41.94 -19.78 -19.88
CA TRP A 12 41.46 -19.96 -21.25
C TRP A 12 41.72 -18.68 -22.06
N GLY A 13 42.90 -18.61 -22.67
CA GLY A 13 43.16 -17.66 -23.76
C GLY A 13 42.18 -17.90 -24.92
N LYS A 14 41.94 -16.87 -25.75
CA LYS A 14 41.06 -16.92 -26.94
C LYS A 14 41.29 -18.17 -27.81
N MET A 15 42.52 -18.70 -27.83
CA MET A 15 42.92 -19.90 -28.58
C MET A 15 42.25 -21.21 -28.09
N ASN A 16 42.02 -21.40 -26.78
CA ASN A 16 41.47 -22.65 -26.22
C ASN A 16 39.96 -22.82 -26.43
N THR A 17 39.23 -21.73 -26.73
CA THR A 17 37.78 -21.80 -26.95
C THR A 17 37.41 -22.39 -28.31
N ARG A 18 38.26 -22.25 -29.35
CA ARG A 18 37.98 -22.78 -30.69
C ARG A 18 38.04 -24.30 -30.72
N ILE A 19 39.05 -24.88 -30.07
CA ILE A 19 39.20 -26.35 -29.95
C ILE A 19 38.02 -26.91 -29.15
N PHE A 20 37.69 -26.30 -28.00
CA PHE A 20 36.53 -26.69 -27.21
C PHE A 20 35.21 -26.60 -28.00
N LYS A 21 34.97 -25.49 -28.72
CA LYS A 21 33.78 -25.33 -29.57
C LYS A 21 33.70 -26.40 -30.66
N ASN A 22 34.83 -26.74 -31.28
CA ASN A 22 34.89 -27.79 -32.30
C ASN A 22 34.62 -29.18 -31.69
N ILE A 23 35.18 -29.50 -30.52
CA ILE A 23 34.92 -30.75 -29.80
C ILE A 23 33.44 -30.83 -29.37
N LEU A 24 32.89 -29.75 -28.83
CA LEU A 24 31.49 -29.66 -28.42
C LEU A 24 30.54 -29.82 -29.63
N ALA A 25 30.84 -29.14 -30.75
CA ALA A 25 30.06 -29.27 -31.97
C ALA A 25 30.14 -30.69 -32.56
N ALA A 26 31.32 -31.32 -32.55
CA ALA A 26 31.48 -32.71 -32.97
C ALA A 26 30.73 -33.68 -32.05
N ARG A 27 30.74 -33.43 -30.74
CA ARG A 27 29.99 -34.22 -29.74
C ARG A 27 28.48 -34.09 -29.91
N ASN A 28 27.97 -32.88 -30.16
CA ASN A 28 26.54 -32.64 -30.40
C ASN A 28 26.07 -33.19 -31.75
N LYS A 29 26.96 -33.29 -32.75
CA LYS A 29 26.66 -33.95 -34.04
C LYS A 29 26.61 -35.47 -33.93
N ARG A 30 27.23 -36.08 -32.92
CA ARG A 30 27.09 -37.52 -32.66
C ARG A 30 25.67 -37.77 -32.18
N LYS A 31 24.87 -38.39 -33.06
CA LYS A 31 23.56 -38.91 -32.66
C LYS A 31 23.81 -39.99 -31.62
N LEU A 32 23.20 -39.83 -30.43
CA LEU A 32 23.15 -40.92 -29.47
C LEU A 32 22.42 -42.10 -30.12
N PRO A 33 22.83 -43.36 -29.82
CA PRO A 33 22.06 -44.50 -30.27
C PRO A 33 20.62 -44.35 -29.79
N GLN A 34 19.67 -44.64 -30.68
CA GLN A 34 18.26 -44.60 -30.32
C GLN A 34 18.04 -45.57 -29.16
N PHE A 35 17.45 -45.08 -28.07
CA PHE A 35 17.16 -45.91 -26.92
C PHE A 35 16.09 -46.95 -27.33
N VAL A 36 16.48 -48.22 -27.41
CA VAL A 36 15.57 -49.32 -27.74
C VAL A 36 15.06 -49.93 -26.44
N ILE A 37 13.76 -49.80 -26.20
CA ILE A 37 13.11 -50.41 -25.05
C ILE A 37 13.05 -51.94 -25.27
N PRO A 38 13.58 -52.77 -24.35
CA PRO A 38 13.49 -54.23 -24.41
C PRO A 38 12.04 -54.73 -24.50
N SER A 39 11.80 -55.82 -25.24
CA SER A 39 10.46 -56.39 -25.46
C SER A 39 9.74 -56.75 -24.16
N ALA A 40 10.45 -57.35 -23.20
CA ALA A 40 9.90 -57.73 -21.90
C ALA A 40 9.26 -56.57 -21.12
N ILE A 41 9.80 -55.35 -21.27
CA ILE A 41 9.28 -54.16 -20.57
C ILE A 41 8.02 -53.63 -21.28
N ARG A 42 7.93 -53.79 -22.60
CA ARG A 42 6.70 -53.45 -23.37
C ARG A 42 5.57 -54.40 -23.05
N GLU A 43 5.88 -55.69 -22.90
CA GLU A 43 4.92 -56.74 -22.55
C GLU A 43 4.41 -56.59 -21.11
N ALA A 44 5.23 -56.05 -20.20
CA ALA A 44 4.84 -55.77 -18.81
C ALA A 44 3.86 -54.59 -18.65
N GLY A 45 3.52 -53.88 -19.72
CA GLY A 45 2.45 -52.88 -19.73
C GLY A 45 2.75 -51.60 -18.93
N PHE A 46 4.01 -51.32 -18.59
CA PHE A 46 4.37 -50.09 -17.88
C PHE A 46 4.15 -48.86 -18.76
N LYS A 47 3.64 -47.77 -18.16
CA LYS A 47 3.51 -46.48 -18.82
C LYS A 47 4.88 -45.81 -18.93
N ILE A 48 5.49 -45.93 -20.11
CA ILE A 48 6.79 -45.32 -20.42
C ILE A 48 6.55 -43.91 -20.93
N TYR A 49 7.17 -42.93 -20.28
CA TYR A 49 7.09 -41.54 -20.70
C TYR A 49 8.36 -41.15 -21.47
N ASP A 50 8.20 -40.57 -22.67
CA ASP A 50 9.33 -40.11 -23.48
C ASP A 50 9.61 -38.62 -23.20
N PRO A 51 10.78 -38.27 -22.64
CA PRO A 51 11.14 -36.89 -22.30
C PRO A 51 11.25 -35.95 -23.51
N ASN A 52 11.29 -36.49 -24.73
CA ASN A 52 11.30 -35.69 -25.95
C ASN A 52 9.89 -35.27 -26.41
N GLN A 53 8.83 -35.76 -25.76
CA GLN A 53 7.48 -35.33 -26.06
C GLN A 53 7.28 -33.86 -25.64
N PRO A 54 6.71 -33.01 -26.49
CA PRO A 54 6.56 -31.57 -26.21
C PRO A 54 5.75 -31.28 -24.95
N ASN A 55 4.88 -32.21 -24.55
CA ASN A 55 4.04 -32.11 -23.35
C ASN A 55 4.52 -32.97 -22.17
N PHE A 56 5.77 -33.43 -22.15
CA PHE A 56 6.27 -34.30 -21.06
C PHE A 56 6.20 -33.64 -19.67
N PHE A 57 6.46 -32.33 -19.59
CA PHE A 57 6.29 -31.53 -18.37
C PHE A 57 4.90 -30.88 -18.26
N GLY A 58 4.01 -31.12 -19.23
CA GLY A 58 2.62 -30.68 -19.21
C GLY A 58 1.82 -31.60 -18.31
N THR A 59 2.05 -31.52 -17.00
CA THR A 59 1.26 -32.24 -16.02
C THR A 59 -0.20 -31.82 -16.15
N GLU A 60 -1.11 -32.79 -16.25
CA GLU A 60 -2.53 -32.56 -15.94
C GLU A 60 -2.59 -31.78 -14.63
N ALA A 61 -3.15 -30.57 -14.67
CA ALA A 61 -3.28 -29.74 -13.49
C ALA A 61 -4.15 -30.49 -12.48
N ARG A 62 -3.49 -31.23 -11.57
CA ARG A 62 -4.19 -31.82 -10.43
C ARG A 62 -4.62 -30.65 -9.58
N GLU A 63 -5.92 -30.36 -9.60
CA GLU A 63 -6.54 -29.43 -8.69
C GLU A 63 -6.16 -29.86 -7.27
N LEU A 64 -5.32 -29.05 -6.63
CA LEU A 64 -4.94 -29.30 -5.24
C LEU A 64 -6.21 -29.20 -4.38
N PRO A 65 -6.39 -30.09 -3.39
CA PRO A 65 -7.56 -30.02 -2.52
C PRO A 65 -7.56 -28.66 -1.81
N VAL A 66 -8.62 -27.89 -2.03
CA VAL A 66 -8.81 -26.59 -1.36
C VAL A 66 -9.12 -26.88 0.10
N ILE A 67 -8.12 -26.71 0.97
CA ILE A 67 -8.29 -26.83 2.42
C ILE A 67 -9.11 -25.62 2.88
N PRO A 68 -10.27 -25.80 3.55
CA PRO A 68 -11.06 -24.69 4.07
C PRO A 68 -10.37 -24.07 5.28
N HIS A 69 -9.41 -23.19 5.03
CA HIS A 69 -8.70 -22.42 6.05
C HIS A 69 -9.25 -20.98 6.09
N PRO A 70 -9.49 -20.40 7.27
CA PRO A 70 -10.08 -19.06 7.38
C PRO A 70 -9.27 -17.96 6.69
N ALA A 71 -7.94 -18.13 6.57
CA ALA A 71 -7.10 -17.19 5.82
C ALA A 71 -7.35 -17.17 4.30
N TYR A 72 -7.98 -18.21 3.72
CA TYR A 72 -8.30 -18.30 2.30
C TYR A 72 -9.79 -18.04 2.01
N ARG A 73 -10.60 -17.75 3.03
CA ARG A 73 -12.00 -17.35 2.87
C ARG A 73 -12.12 -15.85 3.03
N THR A 74 -12.52 -15.16 1.97
CA THR A 74 -12.96 -13.76 2.07
C THR A 74 -14.37 -13.75 2.66
N PRO A 75 -14.58 -13.21 3.88
CA PRO A 75 -15.91 -13.20 4.49
C PRO A 75 -16.85 -12.33 3.66
N GLN A 76 -18.03 -12.84 3.37
CA GLN A 76 -19.06 -12.05 2.70
C GLN A 76 -19.70 -11.08 3.71
N LEU A 77 -19.98 -9.85 3.29
CA LEU A 77 -20.48 -8.79 4.19
C LEU A 77 -21.79 -9.19 4.90
N HIS A 78 -22.63 -9.96 4.22
CA HIS A 78 -23.92 -10.46 4.73
C HIS A 78 -23.79 -11.59 5.76
N GLU A 79 -22.65 -12.28 5.79
CA GLU A 79 -22.39 -13.36 6.76
C GLU A 79 -22.03 -12.80 8.15
N HIS A 80 -21.71 -11.51 8.24
CA HIS A 80 -21.27 -10.91 9.48
C HIS A 80 -22.43 -10.80 10.50
N PRO A 81 -22.27 -11.25 11.76
CA PRO A 81 -23.35 -11.22 12.76
C PRO A 81 -23.92 -9.84 13.06
N LEU A 82 -23.11 -8.79 12.90
CA LEU A 82 -23.53 -7.39 13.09
C LEU A 82 -24.08 -6.75 11.81
N TYR A 83 -24.21 -7.50 10.72
CA TYR A 83 -24.77 -6.98 9.48
C TYR A 83 -26.24 -6.59 9.68
N LYS A 84 -26.56 -5.35 9.30
CA LYS A 84 -27.93 -4.84 9.27
C LYS A 84 -28.25 -4.46 7.83
N SER A 85 -29.45 -4.79 7.36
CA SER A 85 -29.93 -4.41 6.03
C SER A 85 -30.14 -2.90 5.88
N VAL A 86 -30.39 -2.21 7.00
CA VAL A 86 -30.57 -0.76 7.04
C VAL A 86 -29.23 -0.06 6.86
N LYS A 87 -29.16 0.82 5.86
CA LYS A 87 -27.99 1.66 5.62
C LYS A 87 -27.81 2.65 6.77
N CYS A 88 -26.59 2.73 7.28
CA CYS A 88 -26.20 3.70 8.32
C CYS A 88 -25.08 4.58 7.76
N SER A 89 -25.26 5.90 7.87
CA SER A 89 -24.22 6.88 7.53
C SER A 89 -23.39 7.17 8.77
N LEU A 90 -22.11 6.80 8.74
CA LEU A 90 -21.16 7.07 9.81
C LEU A 90 -20.33 8.31 9.48
N PHE A 91 -20.16 9.20 10.45
CA PHE A 91 -19.25 10.34 10.36
C PHE A 91 -18.02 10.07 11.23
N ASP A 92 -16.85 10.02 10.60
CA ASP A 92 -15.55 9.69 11.23
C ASP A 92 -14.58 10.89 11.26
N GLY A 93 -15.05 12.09 10.90
CA GLY A 93 -14.21 13.30 10.86
C GLY A 93 -13.14 13.33 9.75
N SER A 94 -12.96 12.25 9.00
CA SER A 94 -12.03 12.15 7.87
C SER A 94 -12.47 12.94 6.63
N VAL A 95 -13.78 13.12 6.46
CA VAL A 95 -14.38 13.85 5.33
C VAL A 95 -15.08 15.10 5.85
N ALA A 96 -14.79 16.24 5.23
CA ALA A 96 -15.45 17.50 5.56
C ALA A 96 -16.89 17.55 5.03
N PHE A 97 -17.76 18.24 5.76
CA PHE A 97 -19.12 18.55 5.33
C PHE A 97 -19.13 19.53 4.13
N THR A 98 -20.08 19.38 3.21
CA THR A 98 -20.19 20.25 2.03
C THR A 98 -20.63 21.65 2.40
N ASP A 99 -21.62 21.75 3.29
CA ASP A 99 -22.16 23.03 3.77
C ASP A 99 -21.60 23.38 5.17
N GLY A 100 -20.54 22.66 5.59
CA GLY A 100 -19.83 22.89 6.83
C GLY A 100 -20.71 22.83 8.07
N ILE A 101 -20.73 23.94 8.81
CA ILE A 101 -21.41 24.05 10.11
C ILE A 101 -22.93 23.95 9.96
N ASP A 102 -23.50 24.45 8.86
CA ASP A 102 -24.96 24.47 8.69
C ASP A 102 -25.49 23.05 8.47
N GLN A 103 -24.74 22.21 7.75
CA GLN A 103 -25.01 20.77 7.63
C GLN A 103 -24.92 20.09 9.00
N ALA A 104 -23.87 20.37 9.78
CA ALA A 104 -23.70 19.79 11.11
C ALA A 104 -24.84 20.18 12.05
N CYS A 105 -25.29 21.44 12.03
CA CYS A 105 -26.43 21.92 12.81
C CYS A 105 -27.74 21.23 12.41
N SER A 106 -27.97 21.02 11.10
CA SER A 106 -29.13 20.29 10.59
C SER A 106 -29.16 18.84 11.08
N LEU A 107 -28.03 18.13 10.98
CA LEU A 107 -27.90 16.72 11.40
C LEU A 107 -28.05 16.53 12.92
N SER A 108 -27.52 17.46 13.70
CA SER A 108 -27.55 17.40 15.17
C SER A 108 -28.80 18.04 15.79
N LYS A 109 -29.68 18.65 14.97
CA LYS A 109 -30.80 19.49 15.46
C LYS A 109 -30.32 20.62 16.39
N ALA A 110 -29.09 21.09 16.20
CA ALA A 110 -28.52 22.17 17.01
C ALA A 110 -28.77 23.54 16.39
N VAL A 111 -28.84 24.57 17.23
CA VAL A 111 -28.95 25.97 16.80
C VAL A 111 -27.58 26.64 16.94
N LYS A 112 -27.06 27.15 15.83
CA LYS A 112 -25.83 27.94 15.81
C LYS A 112 -26.07 29.29 16.49
N ARG A 113 -25.23 29.64 17.46
CA ARG A 113 -25.17 30.99 18.05
C ARG A 113 -23.77 31.55 17.83
N ILE A 114 -23.71 32.85 17.54
CA ILE A 114 -22.44 33.55 17.32
C ILE A 114 -21.98 34.07 18.68
N GLY A 115 -20.78 33.67 19.10
CA GLY A 115 -20.18 34.06 20.38
C GLY A 115 -20.31 33.02 21.50
N PHE A 116 -19.54 33.24 22.56
CA PHE A 116 -19.63 32.44 23.78
C PHE A 116 -20.84 32.88 24.64
N PRO A 117 -21.40 31.99 25.47
CA PRO A 117 -22.42 32.38 26.44
C PRO A 117 -21.92 33.48 27.39
N GLU A 118 -22.78 34.43 27.75
CA GLU A 118 -22.46 35.55 28.66
C GLU A 118 -21.85 35.07 29.98
N ILE A 119 -22.37 33.98 30.54
CA ILE A 119 -21.87 33.35 31.77
C ILE A 119 -20.37 33.00 31.66
N VAL A 120 -19.93 32.54 30.49
CA VAL A 120 -18.52 32.18 30.27
C VAL A 120 -17.64 33.43 30.17
N LEU A 121 -18.15 34.49 29.52
CA LEU A 121 -17.44 35.77 29.42
C LEU A 121 -17.29 36.45 30.79
N ASP A 122 -18.35 36.44 31.60
CA ASP A 122 -18.35 36.99 32.97
C ASP A 122 -17.42 36.22 33.91
N LEU A 123 -17.24 34.92 33.69
CA LEU A 123 -16.28 34.12 34.45
C LEU A 123 -14.86 34.40 33.98
N ALA A 124 -14.63 34.50 32.67
CA ALA A 124 -13.32 34.80 32.11
C ALA A 124 -12.78 36.17 32.56
N SER A 125 -13.64 37.18 32.67
CA SER A 125 -13.24 38.53 33.12
C SER A 125 -12.82 38.61 34.58
N LYS A 126 -13.20 37.62 35.40
CA LYS A 126 -12.87 37.57 36.84
C LYS A 126 -11.55 36.87 37.11
N ILE A 127 -10.94 36.21 36.11
CA ILE A 127 -9.69 35.49 36.28
C ILE A 127 -8.55 36.52 36.29
N PRO A 128 -7.85 36.73 37.42
CA PRO A 128 -6.70 37.60 37.44
C PRO A 128 -5.58 36.97 36.61
N LEU A 129 -5.10 37.69 35.61
CA LEU A 129 -3.95 37.26 34.81
C LEU A 129 -2.66 37.47 35.62
N PRO A 130 -1.72 36.51 35.63
CA PRO A 130 -0.42 36.69 36.26
C PRO A 130 0.38 37.87 35.66
N GLU A 131 1.32 38.41 36.44
CA GLU A 131 2.30 39.37 35.92
C GLU A 131 3.10 38.74 34.76
N CYS A 132 3.36 39.52 33.71
CA CYS A 132 4.04 39.09 32.48
C CYS A 132 3.37 37.88 31.79
N PHE A 133 2.04 37.76 31.86
CA PHE A 133 1.29 36.67 31.22
C PHE A 133 1.57 36.55 29.71
N GLU A 134 1.59 37.68 29.00
CA GLU A 134 1.86 37.72 27.56
C GLU A 134 3.26 37.21 27.21
N ASP A 135 4.27 37.58 28.01
CA ASP A 135 5.64 37.11 27.80
C ASP A 135 5.70 35.59 27.98
N ARG A 136 5.07 35.06 29.04
CA ARG A 136 4.99 33.62 29.28
C ARG A 136 4.22 32.88 28.17
N LEU A 137 3.14 33.47 27.68
CA LEU A 137 2.37 32.92 26.57
C LEU A 137 3.23 32.86 25.30
N SER A 138 3.99 33.94 25.02
CA SER A 138 4.90 34.01 23.89
C SER A 138 6.02 32.95 23.99
N ASP A 139 6.58 32.76 25.18
CA ASP A 139 7.59 31.74 25.44
C ASP A 139 7.03 30.33 25.26
N CYS A 140 5.79 30.05 25.70
CA CYS A 140 5.13 28.77 25.47
C CYS A 140 4.92 28.48 23.98
N ILE A 141 4.48 29.48 23.19
CA ILE A 141 4.31 29.34 21.74
C ILE A 141 5.67 29.06 21.09
N MET A 142 6.69 29.85 21.41
CA MET A 142 8.04 29.69 20.86
C MET A 142 8.67 28.36 21.25
N HIS A 143 8.38 27.85 22.44
CA HIS A 143 8.83 26.53 22.86
C HIS A 143 8.20 25.42 22.03
N GLY A 144 6.90 25.49 21.77
CA GLY A 144 6.19 24.49 20.95
C GLY A 144 6.56 24.52 19.47
N GLU A 145 6.93 25.67 18.92
CA GLU A 145 7.23 25.80 17.49
C GLU A 145 8.73 25.72 17.15
N ARG A 146 9.59 26.28 18.01
CA ARG A 146 10.98 26.60 17.65
C ARG A 146 12.02 26.08 18.63
N TYR A 147 11.75 26.11 19.93
CA TYR A 147 12.76 25.75 20.93
C TYR A 147 12.80 24.27 21.27
N ASP A 148 11.75 23.49 21.02
CA ASP A 148 11.77 22.05 21.27
C ASP A 148 12.70 21.33 20.27
N PRO A 149 13.87 20.83 20.73
CA PRO A 149 14.85 20.19 19.85
C PRO A 149 14.48 18.72 19.53
N THR A 150 13.44 18.19 20.17
CA THR A 150 12.95 16.82 19.97
C THR A 150 11.86 16.73 18.90
N LEU A 151 11.29 17.87 18.49
CA LEU A 151 10.38 17.94 17.37
C LEU A 151 11.16 17.77 16.07
N GLU A 152 10.86 16.70 15.33
CA GLU A 152 11.10 16.69 13.89
C GLU A 152 10.43 17.94 13.30
N LYS A 153 11.12 18.64 12.38
CA LYS A 153 10.56 19.85 11.76
C LYS A 153 9.14 19.54 11.31
N LEU A 154 8.17 20.16 11.98
CA LEU A 154 6.77 19.97 11.63
C LEU A 154 6.63 20.25 10.13
N PRO A 155 5.91 19.38 9.38
CA PRO A 155 5.61 19.69 8.00
C PRO A 155 5.00 21.09 7.98
N ARG A 156 5.49 21.95 7.09
CA ARG A 156 4.94 23.31 6.96
C ARG A 156 3.42 23.19 6.87
N LEU A 157 2.73 23.74 7.86
CA LEU A 157 1.28 23.91 7.80
C LEU A 157 1.03 24.84 6.62
N PHE A 158 0.76 24.26 5.45
CA PHE A 158 0.11 25.01 4.39
C PHE A 158 -1.25 25.40 4.95
N ASP A 159 -1.57 26.69 4.85
CA ASP A 159 -2.81 27.27 5.33
C ASP A 159 -3.99 26.32 5.03
N PRO A 160 -4.77 25.87 6.04
CA PRO A 160 -5.83 24.88 5.84
C PRO A 160 -6.89 25.35 4.82
N ILE A 161 -6.97 26.65 4.55
CA ILE A 161 -7.78 27.25 3.48
C ILE A 161 -7.37 26.69 2.11
N ILE A 162 -6.07 26.44 1.87
CA ILE A 162 -5.56 25.88 0.61
C ILE A 162 -5.85 24.37 0.53
N PHE A 163 -5.87 23.67 1.66
CA PHE A 163 -6.24 22.25 1.69
C PHE A 163 -7.72 22.02 1.37
N TRP A 164 -8.59 22.97 1.70
CA TRP A 164 -10.02 22.94 1.34
C TRP A 164 -10.26 23.16 -0.16
N ALA A 165 -9.33 23.81 -0.86
CA ALA A 165 -9.37 23.97 -2.32
C ALA A 165 -8.84 22.73 -3.07
N ASN A 166 -7.96 21.93 -2.45
CA ASN A 166 -7.31 20.78 -3.09
C ASN A 166 -8.14 19.48 -3.07
N TYR A 167 -9.39 19.50 -2.60
CA TYR A 167 -10.34 18.39 -2.73
C TYR A 167 -10.83 18.14 -4.18
N PHE A 168 -10.26 18.83 -5.18
CA PHE A 168 -10.74 18.86 -6.56
C PHE A 168 -9.80 18.24 -7.63
N PRO A 169 -9.30 17.00 -7.52
CA PRO A 169 -8.95 16.26 -8.74
C PRO A 169 -10.19 15.59 -9.38
N ASN A 170 -11.29 15.33 -8.65
CA ASN A 170 -12.35 14.41 -9.10
C ASN A 170 -13.80 14.94 -9.08
N ARG A 171 -14.07 16.22 -8.82
CA ARG A 171 -15.44 16.77 -8.93
C ARG A 171 -15.66 17.38 -10.31
N VAL A 172 -16.14 16.55 -11.25
CA VAL A 172 -16.56 16.97 -12.61
C VAL A 172 -18.02 17.45 -12.63
N HIS A 173 -18.79 17.26 -11.55
CA HIS A 173 -20.21 17.59 -11.53
C HIS A 173 -20.60 18.31 -10.23
N GLY A 174 -20.91 19.60 -10.36
CA GLY A 174 -21.51 20.45 -9.34
C GLY A 174 -22.15 21.66 -10.02
N THR A 175 -23.30 22.08 -9.53
CA THR A 175 -24.10 23.20 -10.06
C THR A 175 -23.26 24.49 -10.04
N PRO A 176 -23.16 25.25 -11.14
CA PRO A 176 -22.38 26.47 -11.17
C PRO A 176 -22.96 27.48 -10.18
N VAL A 177 -22.15 27.89 -9.20
CA VAL A 177 -22.45 29.03 -8.35
C VAL A 177 -22.33 30.27 -9.24
N LEU A 178 -23.46 30.90 -9.55
CA LEU A 178 -23.49 32.22 -10.18
C LEU A 178 -22.95 33.23 -9.15
N THR A 179 -21.68 33.59 -9.30
CA THR A 179 -21.11 34.74 -8.60
C THR A 179 -21.79 36.00 -9.13
N ARG A 180 -22.65 36.62 -8.33
CA ARG A 180 -23.00 38.05 -8.49
C ARG A 180 -21.97 38.85 -7.71
N GLY A 181 -21.19 39.67 -8.41
CA GLY A 181 -20.19 40.57 -7.84
C GLY A 181 -18.95 40.63 -8.73
#